data_AF-A0A2N9YGJ9-F1
#
_entry.id   AF-A0A2N9YGJ9-F1
#
_cell.length_a   1.000
_cell.length_b   1.000
_cell.length_c   1.000
_cell.angle_alpha   90.00
_cell.angle_beta   90.00
_cell.angle_gamma   90.00
#
_symmetry.space_group_name_H-M   'P 1'
#
loop_
_entity.id
_entity.type
_entity.pdbx_description
1 polymer ?
#
loop_
_entity_poly.entity_id
_entity_poly.type
_entity_poly.pdbx_seq_one_letter_code
_entity_poly.pdbx_strand_id
1 'polypeptide(L)'
;MMPLISQLCFSLCFFLSTAVYATCETATLPAPFSSLTCRAVTHENTCKQLCVLRTDQESHWFLFSAQSFTVKLDIPASFYGVTAFEISPTEHWIAIASAGEGHPALDVFPLQPLLENQAVEARYSINPYPGSIDMERWEDAEHLRITTDRWLPYNTPLFEEKYVQFRLNVTTGEYSTDDKDLTNPVKYYEKMLTRLTDDWEKQEAMNALKQIQP
;
A
#
# COMPACT_ATOMS: atom_id res chain seq x y z
N MET A 1 28.56 -52.88 -53.40
CA MET A 1 27.40 -52.05 -53.79
C MET A 1 26.55 -51.84 -52.54
N MET A 2 26.39 -50.57 -52.15
CA MET A 2 25.65 -50.12 -50.95
C MET A 2 24.14 -50.37 -51.07
N PRO A 3 23.42 -50.38 -49.93
CA PRO A 3 22.20 -49.60 -49.85
C PRO A 3 22.26 -48.57 -48.71
N LEU A 4 21.83 -47.36 -49.08
CA LEU A 4 21.69 -46.15 -48.29
C LEU A 4 20.17 -45.88 -48.20
N ILE A 5 19.54 -46.08 -47.03
CA ILE A 5 18.16 -45.61 -46.72
C ILE A 5 18.16 -45.28 -45.22
N SER A 6 18.69 -44.13 -44.79
CA SER A 6 17.95 -42.86 -44.54
C SER A 6 16.64 -43.11 -43.79
N GLN A 7 16.66 -43.08 -42.44
CA GLN A 7 16.27 -41.91 -41.65
C GLN A 7 15.10 -41.13 -42.26
N LEU A 8 13.93 -41.21 -41.61
CA LEU A 8 12.95 -40.12 -41.39
C LEU A 8 11.61 -40.73 -40.93
N CYS A 9 11.37 -40.73 -39.62
CA CYS A 9 10.02 -40.70 -39.03
C CYS A 9 10.12 -40.55 -37.50
N PHE A 10 10.71 -39.46 -37.03
CA PHE A 10 10.41 -38.92 -35.70
C PHE A 10 9.47 -37.75 -35.93
N SER A 11 8.19 -38.08 -36.13
CA SER A 11 7.15 -37.07 -36.29
C SER A 11 6.93 -36.40 -34.95
N LEU A 12 7.39 -35.16 -34.93
CA LEU A 12 7.36 -34.17 -33.88
C LEU A 12 5.91 -33.95 -33.41
N CYS A 13 5.45 -34.66 -32.39
CA CYS A 13 4.27 -34.25 -31.61
C CYS A 13 4.67 -33.10 -30.66
N PHE A 14 5.07 -31.97 -31.23
CA PHE A 14 5.03 -30.68 -30.52
C PHE A 14 3.55 -30.29 -30.45
N PHE A 15 2.82 -30.90 -29.52
CA PHE A 15 1.55 -30.34 -29.09
C PHE A 15 1.87 -29.00 -28.46
N LEU A 16 1.56 -27.94 -29.21
CA LEU A 16 1.43 -26.58 -28.72
C LEU A 16 0.53 -26.62 -27.48
N SER A 17 1.14 -26.68 -26.31
CA SER A 17 0.52 -26.30 -25.05
C SER A 17 0.34 -24.78 -25.10
N THR A 18 -0.67 -24.33 -25.84
CA THR A 18 -1.22 -22.99 -25.64
C THR A 18 -1.78 -22.98 -24.23
N ALA A 19 -0.98 -22.50 -23.28
CA ALA A 19 -1.47 -22.17 -21.96
C ALA A 19 -2.61 -21.17 -22.17
N VAL A 20 -3.84 -21.64 -21.95
CA VAL A 20 -5.01 -20.77 -21.89
C VAL A 20 -4.84 -20.00 -20.61
N TYR A 21 -4.16 -18.85 -20.68
CA TYR A 21 -4.17 -17.89 -19.59
C TYR A 21 -5.59 -17.39 -19.48
N ALA A 22 -6.29 -17.79 -18.42
CA ALA A 22 -7.57 -17.19 -18.08
C ALA A 22 -7.30 -15.71 -17.82
N THR A 23 -7.73 -14.85 -18.75
CA THR A 23 -7.69 -13.41 -18.54
C THR A 23 -8.72 -13.09 -17.48
N CYS A 24 -8.26 -12.77 -16.26
CA CYS A 24 -9.13 -12.27 -15.22
C CYS A 24 -9.65 -10.89 -15.62
N GLU A 25 -10.77 -10.85 -16.33
CA GLU A 25 -11.46 -9.59 -16.59
C GLU A 25 -11.88 -9.00 -15.25
N THR A 26 -11.47 -7.77 -15.01
CA THR A 26 -11.89 -7.05 -13.81
C THR A 26 -13.38 -6.81 -13.93
N ALA A 27 -14.18 -7.40 -13.05
CA ALA A 27 -15.61 -7.13 -12.99
C ALA A 27 -15.83 -5.60 -12.90
N THR A 28 -16.48 -5.03 -13.90
CA THR A 28 -16.88 -3.63 -13.91
C THR A 28 -18.17 -3.51 -13.13
N LEU A 29 -18.11 -2.86 -11.98
CA LEU A 29 -19.27 -2.66 -11.12
C LEU A 29 -20.15 -1.54 -11.72
N PRO A 30 -21.48 -1.70 -11.73
CA PRO A 30 -22.37 -0.65 -12.20
C PRO A 30 -22.29 0.58 -11.28
N ALA A 31 -22.63 1.74 -11.84
CA ALA A 31 -22.41 3.06 -11.27
C ALA A 31 -23.05 3.41 -9.89
N PRO A 32 -24.04 2.70 -9.29
CA PRO A 32 -24.52 3.10 -7.96
C PRO A 32 -23.61 2.70 -6.79
N PHE A 33 -22.50 1.98 -7.02
CA PHE A 33 -21.63 1.47 -5.95
C PHE A 33 -20.32 2.25 -5.80
N SER A 34 -20.37 3.58 -5.65
CA SER A 34 -19.15 4.38 -5.40
C SER A 34 -18.43 4.00 -4.10
N SER A 35 -19.12 3.34 -3.17
CA SER A 35 -18.55 2.85 -1.92
C SER A 35 -17.86 1.49 -2.03
N LEU A 36 -18.04 0.79 -3.16
CA LEU A 36 -17.40 -0.50 -3.42
C LEU A 36 -16.10 -0.29 -4.20
N THR A 37 -15.00 -0.77 -3.66
CA THR A 37 -13.70 -0.79 -4.34
C THR A 37 -13.18 -2.21 -4.36
N CYS A 38 -12.74 -2.68 -5.53
CA CYS A 38 -12.13 -3.99 -5.69
C CYS A 38 -10.74 -3.86 -6.31
N ARG A 39 -9.84 -4.77 -5.91
CA ARG A 39 -8.52 -4.98 -6.51
C ARG A 39 -8.35 -6.46 -6.80
N ALA A 40 -7.79 -6.77 -7.96
CA ALA A 40 -7.50 -8.15 -8.33
C ALA A 40 -6.44 -8.74 -7.39
N VAL A 41 -6.57 -10.04 -7.11
CA VAL A 41 -5.59 -10.84 -6.39
C VAL A 41 -5.38 -12.11 -7.19
N THR A 42 -4.20 -12.28 -7.77
CA THR A 42 -3.82 -13.34 -8.70
C THR A 42 -3.38 -14.62 -7.99
N HIS A 43 -3.97 -14.93 -6.83
CA HIS A 43 -3.76 -16.21 -6.16
C HIS A 43 -4.39 -17.35 -6.99
N GLU A 44 -3.55 -18.30 -7.43
CA GLU A 44 -3.95 -19.63 -7.92
C GLU A 44 -4.87 -19.70 -9.16
N ASN A 45 -4.77 -18.76 -10.10
CA ASN A 45 -5.63 -18.73 -11.30
C ASN A 45 -7.14 -18.62 -10.99
N THR A 46 -7.51 -18.23 -9.77
CA THR A 46 -8.92 -18.23 -9.32
C THR A 46 -9.67 -16.92 -9.60
N CYS A 47 -9.02 -15.97 -10.29
CA CYS A 47 -9.57 -14.64 -10.59
C CYS A 47 -10.32 -14.00 -9.41
N LYS A 48 -9.72 -14.10 -8.22
CA LYS A 48 -10.27 -13.50 -7.01
C LYS A 48 -10.03 -12.01 -7.01
N GLN A 49 -10.93 -11.29 -6.36
CA GLN A 49 -10.82 -9.87 -6.11
C GLN A 49 -11.02 -9.62 -4.62
N LEU A 50 -10.12 -8.84 -4.03
CA LEU A 50 -10.33 -8.28 -2.71
C LEU A 50 -11.18 -7.04 -2.86
N CYS A 51 -12.32 -7.03 -2.21
CA CYS A 51 -13.29 -5.95 -2.28
C CYS A 51 -13.56 -5.40 -0.89
N VAL A 52 -13.81 -4.08 -0.85
CA VAL A 52 -14.31 -3.39 0.32
C VAL A 52 -15.55 -2.59 -0.04
N LEU A 53 -16.63 -2.83 0.70
CA LEU A 53 -17.85 -2.03 0.67
C LEU A 53 -17.84 -1.09 1.88
N ARG A 54 -17.78 0.21 1.62
CA ARG A 54 -17.84 1.23 2.67
C ARG A 54 -19.30 1.61 2.95
N THR A 55 -19.65 1.74 4.22
CA THR A 55 -20.95 2.25 4.68
C THR A 55 -20.72 3.42 5.64
N ASP A 56 -21.79 4.08 6.06
CA ASP A 56 -21.70 5.16 7.06
C ASP A 56 -21.24 4.67 8.44
N GLN A 57 -21.37 3.37 8.73
CA GLN A 57 -21.04 2.78 10.03
C GLN A 57 -19.69 2.07 10.03
N GLU A 58 -19.42 1.30 8.99
CA GLU A 58 -18.21 0.48 8.90
C GLU A 58 -17.88 0.08 7.45
N SER A 59 -16.73 -0.54 7.27
CA SER A 59 -16.29 -1.10 6.01
C SER A 59 -16.30 -2.63 6.05
N HIS A 60 -16.89 -3.23 5.03
CA HIS A 60 -17.01 -4.68 4.92
C HIS A 60 -16.07 -5.22 3.86
N TRP A 61 -15.15 -6.09 4.28
CA TRP A 61 -14.16 -6.69 3.41
C TRP A 61 -14.54 -8.11 3.03
N PHE A 62 -14.36 -8.43 1.75
CA PHE A 62 -14.68 -9.75 1.23
C PHE A 62 -13.88 -10.11 -0.01
N LEU A 63 -13.70 -11.41 -0.20
CA LEU A 63 -13.18 -11.98 -1.44
C LEU A 63 -14.32 -12.31 -2.38
N PHE A 64 -14.24 -11.80 -3.61
CA PHE A 64 -15.18 -12.06 -4.69
C PHE A 64 -14.51 -12.88 -5.78
N SER A 65 -15.22 -13.88 -6.32
CA SER A 65 -14.85 -14.61 -7.53
C SER A 65 -16.14 -14.90 -8.31
N ALA A 66 -16.07 -14.89 -9.64
CA ALA A 66 -17.23 -15.24 -10.46
C ALA A 66 -17.64 -16.72 -10.30
N GLN A 67 -16.71 -17.58 -9.82
CA GLN A 67 -16.92 -19.02 -9.70
C GLN A 67 -17.27 -19.48 -8.27
N SER A 68 -17.06 -18.64 -7.25
CA SER A 68 -17.26 -19.03 -5.86
C SER A 68 -18.00 -17.98 -5.03
N PHE A 69 -18.62 -18.44 -3.94
CA PHE A 69 -19.29 -17.56 -3.01
C PHE A 69 -18.32 -16.60 -2.33
N THR A 70 -18.87 -15.45 -1.94
CA THR A 70 -18.16 -14.39 -1.21
C THR A 70 -17.69 -14.88 0.15
N VAL A 71 -16.40 -14.70 0.47
CA VAL A 71 -15.86 -14.98 1.81
C VAL A 71 -15.67 -13.65 2.53
N LYS A 72 -16.38 -13.45 3.65
CA LYS A 72 -16.14 -12.32 4.56
C LYS A 72 -14.78 -12.50 5.25
N LEU A 73 -13.97 -11.45 5.28
CA LEU A 73 -12.70 -11.46 5.97
C LEU A 73 -12.85 -10.99 7.42
N ASP A 74 -12.11 -11.62 8.32
CA ASP A 74 -11.83 -11.12 9.67
C ASP A 74 -10.71 -10.09 9.55
N ILE A 75 -10.97 -8.87 10.00
CA ILE A 75 -10.15 -7.70 9.68
C ILE A 75 -9.70 -6.96 10.94
N PRO A 76 -8.46 -6.43 10.95
CA PRO A 76 -8.00 -5.53 12.01
C PRO A 76 -8.84 -4.27 12.15
N ALA A 77 -8.77 -3.61 13.31
CA ALA A 77 -9.59 -2.43 13.61
C ALA A 77 -9.40 -1.26 12.61
N SER A 78 -8.20 -1.09 12.05
CA SER A 78 -7.95 -0.03 11.06
C SER A 78 -8.67 -0.23 9.74
N PHE A 79 -9.23 -1.41 9.49
CA PHE A 79 -10.01 -1.69 8.30
C PHE A 79 -11.45 -1.16 8.40
N TYR A 80 -11.93 -0.74 9.59
CA TYR A 80 -13.30 -0.25 9.75
C TYR A 80 -13.53 1.11 9.09
N GLY A 81 -12.53 2.02 9.15
CA GLY A 81 -12.59 3.38 8.61
C GLY A 81 -11.79 3.58 7.32
N VAL A 82 -11.72 2.56 6.45
CA VAL A 82 -10.88 2.62 5.24
C VAL A 82 -11.34 3.69 4.25
N THR A 83 -10.42 4.55 3.83
CA THR A 83 -10.63 5.52 2.76
C THR A 83 -10.11 4.97 1.44
N ALA A 84 -8.94 4.35 1.43
CA ALA A 84 -8.33 3.76 0.24
C ALA A 84 -7.49 2.52 0.60
N PHE A 85 -7.27 1.63 -0.37
CA PHE A 85 -6.31 0.54 -0.23
C PHE A 85 -5.65 0.21 -1.57
N GLU A 86 -4.42 -0.27 -1.51
CA GLU A 86 -3.65 -0.71 -2.67
C GLU A 86 -2.87 -1.99 -2.35
N ILE A 87 -2.79 -2.88 -3.33
CA ILE A 87 -2.04 -4.13 -3.25
C ILE A 87 -0.72 -3.96 -3.99
N SER A 88 0.37 -4.45 -3.40
CA SER A 88 1.68 -4.36 -4.04
C SER A 88 1.71 -5.18 -5.34
N PRO A 89 2.56 -4.84 -6.33
CA PRO A 89 2.64 -5.59 -7.60
C PRO A 89 2.97 -7.09 -7.46
N THR A 90 3.59 -7.48 -6.35
CA THR A 90 3.92 -8.88 -6.02
C THR A 90 2.86 -9.56 -5.16
N GLU A 91 1.81 -8.85 -4.76
CA GLU A 91 0.73 -9.34 -3.91
C GLU A 91 1.19 -9.87 -2.54
N HIS A 92 2.37 -9.44 -2.08
CA HIS A 92 2.85 -9.75 -0.74
C HIS A 92 2.31 -8.78 0.31
N TRP A 93 1.96 -7.56 -0.11
CA TRP A 93 1.60 -6.47 0.79
C TRP A 93 0.28 -5.82 0.38
N ILE A 94 -0.44 -5.33 1.38
CA ILE A 94 -1.57 -4.43 1.22
C ILE A 94 -1.35 -3.19 2.09
N ALA A 95 -1.51 -2.03 1.49
CA ALA A 95 -1.49 -0.75 2.18
C ALA A 95 -2.92 -0.21 2.28
N ILE A 96 -3.27 0.32 3.45
CA ILE A 96 -4.62 0.74 3.80
C ILE A 96 -4.55 2.13 4.43
N ALA A 97 -5.14 3.10 3.75
CA ALA A 97 -5.40 4.41 4.30
C ALA A 97 -6.75 4.38 5.04
N SER A 98 -6.77 4.89 6.26
CA SER A 98 -7.98 4.95 7.09
C SER A 98 -8.10 6.30 7.81
N ALA A 99 -9.31 6.63 8.24
CA ALA A 99 -9.58 7.79 9.07
C ALA A 99 -10.56 7.41 10.18
N GLY A 100 -10.09 7.42 11.43
CA GLY A 100 -10.90 7.18 12.62
C GLY A 100 -10.96 8.42 13.49
N GLU A 101 -12.16 8.89 13.86
CA GLU A 101 -12.33 10.12 14.68
C GLU A 101 -11.63 11.37 14.11
N GLY A 102 -11.39 11.40 12.80
CA GLY A 102 -10.65 12.48 12.12
C GLY A 102 -9.14 12.32 12.14
N HIS A 103 -8.60 11.23 12.70
CA HIS A 103 -7.17 10.93 12.70
C HIS A 103 -6.86 10.08 11.47
N PRO A 104 -6.10 10.61 10.50
CA PRO A 104 -5.69 9.81 9.34
C PRO A 104 -4.61 8.81 9.78
N ALA A 105 -4.62 7.63 9.17
CA ALA A 105 -3.63 6.60 9.40
C ALA A 105 -3.34 5.84 8.11
N LEU A 106 -2.12 5.32 8.00
CA LEU A 106 -1.70 4.42 6.94
C LEU A 106 -1.07 3.18 7.55
N ASP A 107 -1.68 2.03 7.29
CA ASP A 107 -1.17 0.75 7.74
C ASP A 107 -0.75 -0.12 6.56
N VAL A 108 0.29 -0.93 6.76
CA VAL A 108 0.76 -1.91 5.77
C VAL A 108 0.72 -3.30 6.40
N PHE A 109 0.09 -4.26 5.72
CA PHE A 109 -0.10 -5.63 6.19
C PHE A 109 0.48 -6.65 5.20
N PRO A 110 0.93 -7.82 5.68
CA PRO A 110 1.13 -8.96 4.80
C PRO A 110 -0.23 -9.40 4.22
N LEU A 111 -0.32 -9.53 2.90
CA LEU A 111 -1.59 -9.83 2.23
C LEU A 111 -2.01 -11.29 2.39
N GLN A 112 -1.10 -12.25 2.25
CA GLN A 112 -1.45 -13.67 2.23
C GLN A 112 -2.20 -14.14 3.50
N PRO A 113 -1.74 -13.83 4.74
CA PRO A 113 -2.48 -14.22 5.94
C PRO A 113 -3.89 -13.64 5.99
N LEU A 114 -4.08 -12.40 5.50
CA LEU A 114 -5.39 -11.76 5.41
C LEU A 114 -6.32 -12.54 4.46
N LEU A 115 -5.82 -12.95 3.28
CA LEU A 115 -6.59 -13.73 2.31
C LEU A 115 -6.99 -15.12 2.83
N GLU A 116 -6.15 -15.69 3.71
CA GLU A 116 -6.38 -16.97 4.38
C GLU A 116 -7.26 -16.84 5.65
N ASN A 117 -7.78 -15.64 5.91
CA ASN A 117 -8.62 -15.33 7.06
C ASN A 117 -7.93 -15.61 8.41
N GLN A 118 -6.61 -15.38 8.46
CA GLN A 118 -5.80 -15.48 9.66
C GLN A 118 -5.70 -14.12 10.35
N ALA A 119 -5.49 -14.12 11.66
CA ALA A 119 -5.16 -12.90 12.39
C ALA A 119 -3.86 -12.30 11.85
N VAL A 120 -3.88 -11.00 11.56
CA VAL A 120 -2.79 -10.28 10.92
C VAL A 120 -2.59 -8.95 11.65
N GLU A 121 -1.32 -8.63 11.93
CA GLU A 121 -0.93 -7.35 12.52
C GLU A 121 -0.29 -6.46 11.45
N ALA A 122 -0.41 -5.14 11.66
CA ALA A 122 0.24 -4.17 10.80
C ALA A 122 1.75 -4.32 10.91
N ARG A 123 2.42 -4.50 9.77
CA ARG A 123 3.88 -4.44 9.68
C ARG A 123 4.37 -3.03 9.99
N TYR A 124 3.65 -2.02 9.47
CA TYR A 124 3.83 -0.61 9.82
C TYR A 124 2.47 0.01 10.08
N SER A 125 2.42 0.87 11.09
CA SER A 125 1.28 1.74 11.36
C SER A 125 1.80 3.17 11.47
N ILE A 126 1.37 4.02 10.55
CA ILE A 126 1.81 5.41 10.44
C ILE A 126 0.62 6.29 10.81
N ASN A 127 0.74 6.96 11.94
CA ASN A 127 -0.23 7.94 12.41
C ASN A 127 0.43 9.33 12.45
N PRO A 128 0.22 10.18 11.43
CA PRO A 128 0.79 11.53 11.37
C PRO A 128 0.16 12.50 12.37
N TYR A 129 -0.85 12.10 13.17
CA TYR A 129 -1.62 13.06 13.96
C TYR A 129 -0.78 13.81 15.01
N PRO A 130 -0.89 15.15 15.11
CA PRO A 130 -1.63 16.04 14.21
C PRO A 130 -0.92 16.19 12.86
N GLY A 131 -1.68 16.08 11.77
CA GLY A 131 -1.16 16.14 10.41
C GLY A 131 -2.02 15.35 9.44
N SER A 132 -1.51 15.19 8.23
CA SER A 132 -2.16 14.50 7.12
C SER A 132 -1.25 13.46 6.49
N ILE A 133 -1.83 12.39 5.99
CA ILE A 133 -1.13 11.36 5.22
C ILE A 133 -2.03 10.89 4.10
N ASP A 134 -1.45 10.74 2.92
CA ASP A 134 -2.09 10.20 1.75
C ASP A 134 -1.22 9.09 1.15
N MET A 135 -1.88 8.05 0.65
CA MET A 135 -1.24 6.92 -0.01
C MET A 135 -1.38 7.11 -1.51
N GLU A 136 -0.27 7.33 -2.22
CA GLU A 136 -0.34 7.59 -3.65
C GLU A 136 -0.41 6.30 -4.48
N ARG A 137 0.64 5.47 -4.39
CA ARG A 137 0.79 4.23 -5.16
C ARG A 137 1.97 3.40 -4.68
N TRP A 138 1.96 2.13 -5.05
CA TRP A 138 3.18 1.33 -5.12
C TRP A 138 4.04 1.77 -6.30
N GLU A 139 5.33 1.99 -6.07
CA GLU A 139 6.30 2.24 -7.15
C GLU A 139 6.88 0.93 -7.69
N ASP A 140 7.04 -0.05 -6.81
CA ASP A 140 7.47 -1.40 -7.11
C ASP A 140 6.95 -2.36 -6.03
N ALA A 141 7.51 -3.57 -5.98
CA ALA A 141 7.11 -4.63 -5.05
C ALA A 141 7.27 -4.28 -3.57
N GLU A 142 8.20 -3.39 -3.22
CA GLU A 142 8.63 -3.12 -1.85
C GLU A 142 8.50 -1.64 -1.46
N HIS A 143 8.26 -0.75 -2.42
CA HIS A 143 8.25 0.69 -2.17
C HIS A 143 6.86 1.30 -2.33
N LEU A 144 6.32 1.80 -1.22
CA LEU A 144 5.08 2.57 -1.17
C LEU A 144 5.39 4.07 -1.20
N ARG A 145 4.77 4.81 -2.13
CA ARG A 145 4.82 6.27 -2.17
C ARG A 145 3.71 6.86 -1.29
N ILE A 146 4.12 7.75 -0.39
CA ILE A 146 3.29 8.37 0.64
C ILE A 146 3.49 9.89 0.56
N THR A 147 2.43 10.67 0.67
CA THR A 147 2.50 12.13 0.79
C THR A 147 2.00 12.56 2.17
N THR A 148 2.73 13.44 2.83
CA THR A 148 2.40 13.90 4.20
C THR A 148 2.99 15.28 4.49
N ASP A 149 2.43 15.96 5.49
CA ASP A 149 2.97 17.18 6.12
C ASP A 149 3.84 16.88 7.36
N ARG A 150 4.23 15.61 7.54
CA ARG A 150 5.10 15.15 8.64
C ARG A 150 6.41 14.62 8.12
N TRP A 151 7.45 14.76 8.93
CA TRP A 151 8.69 14.04 8.73
C TRP A 151 8.55 12.61 9.25
N LEU A 152 8.30 11.64 8.39
CA LEU A 152 7.92 10.27 8.79
C LEU A 152 8.91 9.54 9.72
N PRO A 153 10.25 9.54 9.48
CA PRO A 153 11.21 8.92 10.39
C PRO A 153 11.09 9.31 11.87
N TYR A 154 10.61 10.52 12.17
CA TYR A 154 10.50 11.04 13.54
C TYR A 154 9.05 11.39 13.92
N ASN A 155 8.12 11.34 12.96
CA ASN A 155 6.77 11.87 13.10
C ASN A 155 6.75 13.29 13.69
N THR A 156 7.50 14.21 13.10
CA THR A 156 7.57 15.62 13.52
C THR A 156 6.93 16.53 12.45
N PRO A 157 6.35 17.69 12.81
CA PRO A 157 5.66 18.55 11.86
C PRO A 157 6.62 19.13 10.82
N LEU A 158 6.16 19.27 9.58
CA LEU A 158 6.76 20.16 8.59
C LEU A 158 6.00 21.50 8.62
N PHE A 159 6.75 22.59 8.55
CA PHE A 159 6.18 23.95 8.58
C PHE A 159 5.97 24.50 7.18
N GLU A 160 5.25 25.62 7.08
CA GLU A 160 4.97 26.35 5.83
C GLU A 160 4.05 25.57 4.87
N GLU A 161 3.07 24.83 5.41
CA GLU A 161 2.12 23.98 4.65
C GLU A 161 2.84 23.03 3.67
N LYS A 162 4.04 22.59 4.06
CA LYS A 162 4.90 21.78 3.21
C LYS A 162 4.43 20.33 3.19
N TYR A 163 3.96 19.88 2.03
CA TYR A 163 3.69 18.47 1.73
C TYR A 163 4.88 17.82 1.04
N VAL A 164 5.24 16.62 1.48
CA VAL A 164 6.42 15.89 1.02
C VAL A 164 6.08 14.46 0.70
N GLN A 165 6.66 14.01 -0.41
CA GLN A 165 6.63 12.62 -0.82
C GLN A 165 7.75 11.84 -0.14
N PHE A 166 7.37 10.78 0.55
CA PHE A 166 8.25 9.75 1.08
C PHE A 166 8.04 8.45 0.33
N ARG A 167 9.13 7.70 0.16
CA ARG A 167 9.13 6.31 -0.27
C ARG A 167 9.46 5.44 0.95
N LEU A 168 8.50 4.64 1.38
CA LEU A 168 8.67 3.63 2.42
C LEU A 168 9.08 2.31 1.77
N ASN A 169 10.22 1.76 2.16
CA ASN A 169 10.55 0.36 1.89
C ASN A 169 9.83 -0.51 2.93
N VAL A 170 8.84 -1.31 2.52
CA VAL A 170 8.02 -2.11 3.43
C VAL A 170 8.69 -3.40 3.90
N THR A 171 9.86 -3.74 3.36
CA THR A 171 10.65 -4.86 3.85
C THR A 171 11.56 -4.39 5.00
N THR A 172 12.24 -3.26 4.83
CA THR A 172 13.24 -2.73 5.78
C THR A 172 12.67 -1.74 6.78
N GLY A 173 11.59 -1.03 6.44
CA GLY A 173 11.02 0.07 7.23
C GLY A 173 11.73 1.40 7.02
N GLU A 174 12.66 1.47 6.06
CA GLU A 174 13.39 2.70 5.76
C GLU A 174 12.52 3.67 4.95
N TYR A 175 12.61 4.95 5.30
CA TYR A 175 12.01 6.03 4.53
C TYR A 175 13.08 6.78 3.74
N SER A 176 12.73 7.18 2.52
CA SER A 176 13.54 8.10 1.72
C SER A 176 12.66 9.19 1.11
N THR A 177 13.25 10.34 0.80
CA THR A 177 12.58 11.43 0.10
C THR A 177 13.58 12.11 -0.83
N ASP A 178 13.09 12.60 -1.97
CA ASP A 178 13.90 13.39 -2.91
C ASP A 178 14.07 14.85 -2.45
N ASP A 179 13.39 15.24 -1.35
CA ASP A 179 13.50 16.58 -0.78
C ASP A 179 14.84 16.76 -0.05
N LYS A 180 15.73 17.55 -0.66
CA LYS A 180 17.08 17.80 -0.14
C LYS A 180 17.10 18.49 1.22
N ASP A 181 16.11 19.33 1.51
CA ASP A 181 16.02 19.99 2.82
C ASP A 181 15.67 18.96 3.91
N LEU A 182 15.08 17.82 3.53
CA LEU A 182 14.69 16.76 4.44
C LEU A 182 15.68 15.58 4.49
N THR A 183 16.91 15.79 4.04
CA THR A 183 18.01 14.82 4.23
C THR A 183 18.76 15.04 5.55
N ASN A 184 18.60 16.22 6.17
CA ASN A 184 19.22 16.57 7.44
C ASN A 184 18.17 17.23 8.36
N PRO A 185 17.51 16.44 9.24
CA PRO A 185 16.41 16.92 10.08
C PRO A 185 16.84 18.02 11.05
N VAL A 186 18.05 17.91 11.62
CA VAL A 186 18.59 18.92 12.52
C VAL A 186 18.69 20.27 11.81
N LYS A 187 19.34 20.28 10.64
CA LYS A 187 19.53 21.51 9.86
C LYS A 187 18.20 22.11 9.42
N TYR A 188 17.21 21.28 9.08
CA TYR A 188 15.86 21.73 8.74
C TYR A 188 15.23 22.49 9.91
N TYR A 189 15.16 21.90 11.10
CA TYR A 189 14.52 22.54 12.24
C TYR A 189 15.32 23.73 12.81
N GLU A 190 16.65 23.69 12.78
CA GLU A 190 17.49 24.87 13.09
C GLU A 190 17.14 26.04 12.16
N LYS A 191 17.02 25.79 10.86
CA LYS A 191 16.57 26.80 9.88
C LYS A 191 15.15 27.29 10.21
N MET A 192 14.22 26.39 10.56
CA MET A 192 12.85 26.78 10.92
C MET A 192 12.82 27.69 12.16
N LEU A 193 13.59 27.39 13.21
CA LEU A 193 13.65 28.22 14.42
C LEU A 193 14.08 29.67 14.15
N THR A 194 14.91 29.89 13.13
CA THR A 194 15.31 31.25 12.72
C THR A 194 14.24 32.00 11.92
N ARG A 195 13.32 31.27 11.27
CA ARG A 195 12.32 31.84 10.34
C ARG A 195 10.95 32.00 10.98
N LEU A 196 10.55 31.04 11.81
CA LEU A 196 9.24 31.05 12.47
C LEU A 196 9.16 32.26 13.39
N THR A 197 8.03 32.96 13.35
CA THR A 197 7.78 34.12 14.21
C THR A 197 6.86 33.78 15.36
N ASP A 198 5.97 32.80 15.17
CA ASP A 198 5.03 32.34 16.18
C ASP A 198 5.74 31.52 17.28
N ASP A 199 5.37 31.79 18.53
CA ASP A 199 6.02 31.16 19.68
C ASP A 199 5.64 29.68 19.82
N TRP A 200 4.42 29.30 19.43
CA TRP A 200 3.99 27.90 19.44
C TRP A 200 4.72 27.10 18.36
N GLU A 201 4.82 27.62 17.13
CA GLU A 201 5.57 26.95 16.05
C GLU A 201 7.05 26.74 16.41
N LYS A 202 7.67 27.74 17.04
CA LYS A 202 9.05 27.61 17.56
C LYS A 202 9.15 26.51 18.60
N GLN A 203 8.19 26.44 19.52
CA GLN A 203 8.19 25.39 20.55
C GLN A 203 8.06 23.99 19.93
N GLU A 204 7.22 23.83 18.91
CA GLU A 204 7.11 22.57 18.16
C GLU A 204 8.40 22.22 17.42
N ALA A 205 9.05 23.19 16.77
CA ALA A 205 10.35 22.97 16.13
C ALA A 205 11.45 22.59 17.14
N MET A 206 11.44 23.20 18.34
CA MET A 206 12.36 22.81 19.43
C MET A 206 12.07 21.40 19.94
N ASN A 207 10.80 21.00 20.05
CA ASN A 207 10.42 19.65 20.46
C ASN A 207 10.87 18.61 19.42
N ALA A 208 10.68 18.90 18.14
CA ALA A 208 11.17 18.06 17.05
C ALA A 208 12.69 17.86 17.12
N LEU A 209 13.47 18.93 17.31
CA LEU A 209 14.94 18.83 17.47
C LEU A 209 15.34 17.91 18.62
N LYS A 210 14.69 18.06 19.79
CA LYS A 210 14.96 17.19 20.95
C LYS A 210 14.66 15.72 20.67
N GLN A 211 13.64 15.45 19.86
CA GLN A 211 13.29 14.08 19.48
C GLN A 211 14.30 13.48 18.50
N ILE A 212 14.85 14.30 17.60
CA ILE A 212 15.84 13.89 16.59
C ILE A 212 17.24 13.74 17.18
N GLN A 213 17.59 14.57 18.16
CA GLN A 213 18.87 14.57 18.87
C GLN A 213 18.67 14.18 20.34
N PRO A 214 18.44 12.89 20.64
CA PRO A 214 18.31 12.42 22.01
C PRO A 214 19.61 12.58 22.84
#